data_AF-A0A254RR85-F1
#
_entry.id   AF-A0A254RR85-F1
#
_cell.length_a   1.000
_cell.length_b   1.000
_cell.length_c   1.000
_cell.angle_alpha   90.00
_cell.angle_beta   90.00
_cell.angle_gamma   90.00
#
_symmetry.space_group_name_H-M   'P 1'
#
loop_
_entity.id
_entity.type
_entity.pdbx_description
1 polymer ?
#
loop_
_entity_poly.entity_id
_entity_poly.type
_entity_poly.pdbx_seq_one_letter_code
_entity_poly.pdbx_strand_id
1 'polypeptide(L)'
;MIKSAVFMAFGMAAVCSFAIPPKTWDAIYNAENEGDYTSAKIEGDIRFGKYTHYKAVQPVSFKVEEGPFAFSVAGNLTVVADKIEKENFYEVCGETKEAWISYFNKPRTFVTGKGKEKSEVEQIINIAGVDLACGNELFAVSDLRIKFTNEAAQEAWKKELEGREKYRREKVAEFRLAEQEKRASLREVSGMFTDPRDGQVYRTIKVEGREWFAQNVNFNVDGHSWCYEDKESYCMRGGRLYDLEGARKACPEGWHLPRDREWQDMITGLTHCYDGVDKCEAFAKKMKATTGWQGGGGTDEYGFSVFSSGYRKMIGKSTVRYEDMGEYAGFWSAQNGRNETIWIWAMGRMSDQMVRQLVPSKTNAYSVRCINGN
;
A
#
# COMPACT_ATOMS: atom_id res chain seq x y z
N MET A 1 -36.54 42.03 34.83
CA MET A 1 -37.81 41.78 34.13
C MET A 1 -37.50 40.83 32.99
N ILE A 2 -37.79 39.53 33.11
CA ILE A 2 -39.12 38.89 32.96
C ILE A 2 -39.40 38.61 31.47
N LYS A 3 -39.31 37.30 31.13
CA LYS A 3 -40.22 36.51 30.27
C LYS A 3 -40.27 36.85 28.76
N SER A 4 -40.52 35.95 27.81
CA SER A 4 -40.99 34.55 27.72
C SER A 4 -40.47 34.00 26.38
N ALA A 5 -39.99 32.75 26.22
CA ALA A 5 -40.67 31.45 26.25
C ALA A 5 -41.83 31.29 25.24
N VAL A 6 -41.74 30.28 24.35
CA VAL A 6 -42.75 29.30 23.88
C VAL A 6 -42.14 28.58 22.65
N PHE A 7 -41.61 27.34 22.75
CA PHE A 7 -42.25 26.00 22.74
C PHE A 7 -43.13 25.68 21.52
N MET A 8 -42.70 24.74 20.65
CA MET A 8 -43.45 23.51 20.38
C MET A 8 -42.63 22.46 19.62
N ALA A 9 -42.94 21.20 19.92
CA ALA A 9 -42.24 19.96 19.56
C ALA A 9 -42.91 19.20 18.39
N PHE A 10 -42.38 17.99 18.14
CA PHE A 10 -42.73 16.89 17.19
C PHE A 10 -41.81 16.83 15.96
N GLY A 11 -41.18 15.71 15.59
CA GLY A 11 -41.15 14.34 16.10
C GLY A 11 -40.43 13.41 15.10
N MET A 12 -40.28 12.15 15.51
CA MET A 12 -39.82 10.95 14.76
C MET A 12 -38.32 10.71 14.54
N ALA A 13 -37.97 9.46 14.82
CA ALA A 13 -36.66 8.82 14.82
C ALA A 13 -36.13 8.57 13.40
N ALA A 14 -34.81 8.44 13.26
CA ALA A 14 -34.15 7.16 12.97
C ALA A 14 -32.68 7.35 12.59
N VAL A 15 -31.87 6.39 13.04
CA VAL A 15 -30.51 6.04 12.61
C VAL A 15 -29.47 7.17 12.71
N CYS A 16 -28.70 7.17 13.80
CA CYS A 16 -27.31 7.60 13.72
C CYS A 16 -26.61 6.65 12.74
N SER A 17 -26.61 7.01 11.45
CA SER A 17 -25.60 6.53 10.53
C SER A 17 -24.30 7.15 10.98
N PHE A 18 -23.56 6.43 11.83
CA PHE A 18 -22.12 6.65 11.87
C PHE A 18 -21.62 6.33 10.47
N ALA A 19 -21.25 7.37 9.72
CA ALA A 19 -20.46 7.19 8.52
C ALA A 19 -19.21 6.42 8.94
N ILE A 20 -19.12 5.15 8.52
CA ILE A 20 -17.90 4.37 8.68
C ILE A 20 -16.87 5.10 7.80
N PRO A 21 -15.81 5.69 8.38
CA PRO A 21 -14.80 6.34 7.56
C PRO A 21 -14.17 5.25 6.68
N PRO A 22 -14.04 5.46 5.36
CA PRO A 22 -13.33 4.50 4.55
C PRO A 22 -11.86 4.57 4.96
N LYS A 23 -11.36 3.46 5.48
CA LYS A 23 -10.03 3.39 6.09
C LYS A 23 -9.02 3.08 5.01
N THR A 24 -8.23 4.07 4.63
CA THR A 24 -6.92 3.79 4.06
C THR A 24 -5.95 3.41 5.15
N TRP A 25 -4.85 2.78 4.74
CA TRP A 25 -3.77 2.35 5.62
C TRP A 25 -3.43 3.47 6.63
N ASP A 26 -3.27 4.71 6.16
CA ASP A 26 -2.93 5.87 7.00
C ASP A 26 -3.98 6.22 8.07
N ALA A 27 -5.27 5.94 7.84
CA ALA A 27 -6.35 6.16 8.80
C ALA A 27 -6.46 5.06 9.87
N ILE A 28 -5.91 3.87 9.63
CA ILE A 28 -5.76 2.83 10.66
C ILE A 28 -4.60 3.21 11.60
N TYR A 29 -3.57 3.84 11.06
CA TYR A 29 -2.29 4.00 11.75
C TYR A 29 -2.05 5.38 12.39
N ASN A 30 -2.91 6.40 12.22
CA ASN A 30 -2.70 7.74 12.77
C ASN A 30 -1.23 8.20 12.59
N ALA A 31 -0.67 8.00 11.39
CA ALA A 31 0.76 8.14 11.15
C ALA A 31 1.18 9.62 11.05
N GLU A 32 1.13 10.33 12.17
CA GLU A 32 2.23 11.23 12.51
C GLU A 32 3.31 10.35 13.16
N ASN A 33 4.29 9.93 12.37
CA ASN A 33 5.53 9.25 12.76
C ASN A 33 5.55 7.78 13.23
N GLU A 34 4.45 7.02 13.32
CA GLU A 34 4.54 5.65 13.90
C GLU A 34 3.61 4.60 13.25
N GLY A 35 4.10 3.95 12.20
CA GLY A 35 3.53 2.74 11.63
C GLY A 35 4.60 2.02 10.82
N ASP A 36 5.73 1.73 11.45
CA ASP A 36 6.85 1.10 10.78
C ASP A 36 6.44 -0.30 10.33
N TYR A 37 6.84 -0.62 9.09
CA TYR A 37 6.59 -1.90 8.46
C TYR A 37 7.92 -2.47 8.03
N THR A 38 8.31 -3.56 8.68
CA THR A 38 9.66 -4.14 8.56
C THR A 38 9.54 -5.62 8.30
N SER A 39 10.34 -6.10 7.35
CA SER A 39 10.60 -7.52 7.15
C SER A 39 11.49 -8.06 8.27
N ALA A 40 11.17 -9.24 8.77
CA ALA A 40 11.97 -9.99 9.72
C ALA A 40 12.02 -11.47 9.31
N LYS A 41 13.16 -12.09 9.54
CA LYS A 41 13.44 -13.47 9.19
C LYS A 41 12.73 -14.41 10.15
N ILE A 42 12.20 -15.47 9.58
CA ILE A 42 11.58 -16.56 10.32
C ILE A 42 12.67 -17.53 10.76
N GLU A 43 12.69 -17.82 12.05
CA GLU A 43 13.58 -18.80 12.64
C GLU A 43 12.94 -20.19 12.62
N GLY A 44 13.70 -21.18 12.15
CA GLY A 44 13.25 -22.56 12.05
C GLY A 44 12.26 -22.78 10.90
N ASP A 45 11.29 -23.65 11.11
CA ASP A 45 10.33 -24.05 10.07
C ASP A 45 8.96 -23.42 10.29
N ILE A 46 8.32 -23.05 9.18
CA ILE A 46 6.93 -22.60 9.16
C ILE A 46 6.04 -23.84 9.24
N ARG A 47 5.19 -23.89 10.26
CA ARG A 47 4.27 -25.02 10.48
C ARG A 47 2.90 -24.67 9.96
N PHE A 48 2.47 -25.40 8.93
CA PHE A 48 1.10 -25.37 8.43
C PHE A 48 0.27 -26.48 9.08
N GLY A 49 -0.99 -26.18 9.39
CA GLY A 49 -1.94 -27.15 9.92
C GLY A 49 -2.24 -28.24 8.90
N LYS A 50 -2.01 -29.51 9.24
CA LYS A 50 -2.33 -30.67 8.40
C LYS A 50 -3.85 -30.87 8.34
N TYR A 51 -4.55 -30.15 7.48
CA TYR A 51 -5.91 -30.50 7.12
C TYR A 51 -5.90 -31.27 5.81
N THR A 52 -6.42 -32.49 5.87
CA THR A 52 -6.47 -33.46 4.78
C THR A 52 -7.38 -33.05 3.62
N HIS A 53 -8.06 -31.90 3.70
CA HIS A 53 -8.96 -31.36 2.67
C HIS A 53 -8.67 -29.87 2.46
N TYR A 54 -8.52 -29.46 1.19
CA TYR A 54 -8.13 -28.11 0.74
C TYR A 54 -9.18 -27.04 1.13
N LYS A 55 -9.09 -26.54 2.36
CA LYS A 55 -9.85 -25.37 2.78
C LYS A 55 -9.08 -24.12 2.38
N ALA A 56 -9.79 -23.07 1.95
CA ALA A 56 -9.17 -21.79 1.65
C ALA A 56 -8.41 -21.19 2.84
N VAL A 57 -8.77 -21.59 4.08
CA VAL A 57 -8.12 -21.14 5.30
C VAL A 57 -7.04 -22.14 5.74
N GLN A 58 -5.80 -21.66 5.87
CA GLN A 58 -4.60 -22.41 6.21
C GLN A 58 -4.06 -21.97 7.58
N PRO A 59 -4.23 -22.77 8.63
CA PRO A 59 -3.64 -22.46 9.93
C PRO A 59 -2.11 -22.47 9.83
N VAL A 60 -1.48 -21.45 10.37
CA VAL A 60 -0.03 -21.27 10.29
C VAL A 60 0.55 -20.89 11.65
N SER A 61 1.77 -21.35 11.92
CA SER A 61 2.57 -20.89 13.04
C SER A 61 4.05 -20.88 12.70
N PHE A 62 4.77 -19.88 13.20
CA PHE A 62 6.20 -19.71 12.98
C PHE A 62 6.81 -18.82 14.07
N LYS A 63 8.14 -18.77 14.14
CA LYS A 63 8.88 -17.94 15.10
C LYS A 63 9.63 -16.84 14.35
N VAL A 64 9.56 -15.61 14.86
CA VAL A 64 10.36 -14.49 14.40
C VAL A 64 11.41 -14.18 15.46
N GLU A 65 12.67 -14.16 15.06
CA GLU A 65 13.79 -13.76 15.92
C GLU A 65 14.80 -12.95 15.09
N GLU A 66 14.55 -11.65 14.96
CA GLU A 66 15.44 -10.72 14.28
C GLU A 66 15.34 -9.31 14.88
N GLY A 67 16.49 -8.74 15.25
CA GLY A 67 16.56 -7.40 15.83
C GLY A 67 15.66 -7.25 17.08
N PRO A 68 14.78 -6.23 17.14
CA PRO A 68 13.89 -6.02 18.28
C PRO A 68 12.66 -6.94 18.28
N PHE A 69 12.54 -7.88 17.34
CA PHE A 69 11.44 -8.83 17.25
C PHE A 69 11.86 -10.21 17.76
N ALA A 70 11.29 -10.65 18.89
CA ALA A 70 11.43 -12.02 19.37
C ALA A 70 10.08 -12.57 19.87
N PHE A 71 9.32 -13.19 18.95
CA PHE A 71 8.00 -13.75 19.26
C PHE A 71 7.61 -14.92 18.35
N SER A 72 6.68 -15.72 18.81
CA SER A 72 5.99 -16.74 18.02
C SER A 72 4.64 -16.25 17.56
N VAL A 73 4.29 -16.59 16.34
CA VAL A 73 3.03 -16.26 15.67
C VAL A 73 2.21 -17.52 15.50
N ALA A 74 0.91 -17.41 15.73
CA ALA A 74 -0.07 -18.41 15.30
C ALA A 74 -1.33 -17.71 14.77
N GLY A 75 -1.87 -18.19 13.67
CA GLY A 75 -3.07 -17.61 13.05
C GLY A 75 -3.49 -18.39 11.82
N ASN A 76 -4.17 -17.70 10.91
CA ASN A 76 -4.78 -18.28 9.73
C ASN A 76 -4.43 -17.45 8.49
N LEU A 77 -3.99 -18.10 7.42
CA LEU A 77 -3.85 -17.50 6.08
C LEU A 77 -5.07 -17.85 5.24
N THR A 78 -5.49 -16.96 4.35
CA THR A 78 -6.47 -17.30 3.31
C THR A 78 -5.75 -17.43 1.98
N VAL A 79 -5.79 -18.62 1.40
CA VAL A 79 -5.08 -18.98 0.16
C VAL A 79 -6.05 -19.72 -0.76
N VAL A 80 -6.14 -19.30 -2.01
CA VAL A 80 -6.97 -19.98 -3.02
C VAL A 80 -6.42 -21.38 -3.30
N ALA A 81 -7.33 -22.34 -3.53
CA ALA A 81 -6.98 -23.75 -3.70
C ALA A 81 -5.97 -23.99 -4.83
N ASP A 82 -6.10 -23.27 -5.95
CA ASP A 82 -5.20 -23.39 -7.09
C ASP A 82 -3.74 -23.12 -6.73
N LYS A 83 -3.46 -22.16 -5.84
CA LYS A 83 -2.08 -21.88 -5.39
C LYS A 83 -1.52 -22.98 -4.53
N ILE A 84 -2.36 -23.55 -3.68
CA ILE A 84 -1.96 -24.67 -2.82
C ILE A 84 -1.58 -25.87 -3.69
N GLU A 85 -2.35 -26.15 -4.74
CA GLU A 85 -2.18 -27.34 -5.57
C GLU A 85 -1.13 -27.18 -6.67
N LYS A 86 -1.08 -26.03 -7.35
CA LYS A 86 -0.29 -25.85 -8.58
C LYS A 86 1.03 -25.11 -8.36
N GLU A 87 1.10 -24.24 -7.34
CA GLU A 87 2.25 -23.35 -7.12
C GLU A 87 3.16 -23.80 -5.97
N ASN A 88 2.97 -25.02 -5.47
CA ASN A 88 3.77 -25.59 -4.38
C ASN A 88 3.91 -24.64 -3.17
N PHE A 89 2.79 -24.01 -2.81
CA PHE A 89 2.71 -22.89 -1.87
C PHE A 89 3.53 -23.10 -0.59
N TYR A 90 3.43 -24.27 0.05
CA TYR A 90 4.09 -24.54 1.31
C TYR A 90 5.63 -24.58 1.20
N GLU A 91 6.16 -25.11 0.09
CA GLU A 91 7.60 -25.14 -0.17
C GLU A 91 8.11 -23.72 -0.41
N VAL A 92 7.41 -22.95 -1.25
CA VAL A 92 7.75 -21.55 -1.55
C VAL A 92 7.78 -20.69 -0.28
N CYS A 93 6.78 -20.81 0.59
CA CYS A 93 6.80 -20.14 1.90
C CYS A 93 7.99 -20.61 2.75
N GLY A 94 8.24 -21.93 2.76
CA GLY A 94 9.33 -22.57 3.49
C GLY A 94 10.72 -22.16 3.03
N GLU A 95 10.89 -21.76 1.77
CA GLU A 95 12.13 -21.21 1.22
C GLU A 95 12.29 -19.72 1.54
N THR A 96 11.20 -18.96 1.45
CA THR A 96 11.21 -17.50 1.65
C THR A 96 11.60 -17.12 3.09
N LYS A 97 11.02 -17.83 4.08
CA LYS A 97 11.30 -17.64 5.53
C LYS A 97 11.35 -16.18 5.98
N GLU A 98 10.39 -15.37 5.54
CA GLU A 98 10.31 -13.96 5.86
C GLU A 98 8.89 -13.58 6.29
N ALA A 99 8.80 -12.75 7.33
CA ALA A 99 7.56 -12.22 7.86
C ALA A 99 7.62 -10.70 7.87
N TRP A 100 6.55 -10.05 7.42
CA TRP A 100 6.44 -8.60 7.45
C TRP A 100 5.58 -8.15 8.62
N ILE A 101 6.11 -7.23 9.40
CA ILE A 101 5.57 -6.87 10.70
C ILE A 101 5.21 -5.39 10.67
N SER A 102 3.92 -5.11 10.88
CA SER A 102 3.47 -3.76 11.21
C SER A 102 3.50 -3.58 12.70
N TYR A 103 4.07 -2.49 13.17
CA TYR A 103 4.14 -2.16 14.59
C TYR A 103 4.06 -0.66 14.83
N PHE A 104 3.80 -0.30 16.09
CA PHE A 104 3.74 1.09 16.55
C PHE A 104 4.74 1.33 17.69
N ASN A 105 5.07 2.60 17.92
CA ASN A 105 5.98 3.06 18.97
C ASN A 105 7.42 2.50 18.84
N LYS A 106 8.32 3.12 19.60
CA LYS A 106 9.72 2.69 19.73
C LYS A 106 9.87 1.39 20.57
N PRO A 107 10.97 0.63 20.37
CA PRO A 107 11.31 -0.51 21.22
C PRO A 107 11.27 -0.17 22.71
N ARG A 108 10.79 -1.09 23.53
CA ARG A 108 10.82 -1.00 25.00
C ARG A 108 11.88 -1.95 25.54
N THR A 109 12.63 -1.53 26.56
CA THR A 109 13.63 -2.38 27.20
C THR A 109 12.98 -3.31 28.23
N PHE A 110 13.27 -4.59 28.14
CA PHE A 110 12.85 -5.61 29.11
C PHE A 110 14.05 -6.38 29.63
N VAL A 111 14.02 -6.73 30.91
CA VAL A 111 15.06 -7.56 31.52
C VAL A 111 14.74 -9.03 31.28
N THR A 112 15.72 -9.80 30.83
CA THR A 112 15.70 -11.28 30.77
C THR A 112 16.63 -11.86 31.83
N GLY A 113 16.25 -13.02 32.39
CA GLY A 113 17.08 -13.78 33.35
C GLY A 113 16.64 -13.68 34.81
N LYS A 114 17.04 -14.68 35.63
CA LYS A 114 16.78 -14.75 37.07
C LYS A 114 18.08 -14.57 37.86
N GLY A 115 18.08 -13.70 38.87
CA GLY A 115 19.24 -13.52 39.75
C GLY A 115 20.30 -12.57 39.19
N LYS A 116 21.58 -12.99 39.20
CA LYS A 116 22.74 -12.16 38.81
C LYS A 116 23.02 -12.11 37.30
N GLU A 117 22.34 -12.93 36.49
CA GLU A 117 22.42 -12.95 35.02
C GLU A 117 21.26 -12.18 34.41
N LYS A 118 21.16 -10.87 34.69
CA LYS A 118 20.16 -10.02 34.07
C LYS A 118 20.74 -9.42 32.79
N SER A 119 20.10 -9.70 31.66
CA SER A 119 20.41 -9.09 30.36
C SER A 119 19.23 -8.26 29.90
N GLU A 120 19.46 -6.99 29.57
CA GLU A 120 18.44 -6.10 29.02
C GLU A 120 18.33 -6.31 27.51
N VAL A 121 17.11 -6.44 27.01
CA VAL A 121 16.81 -6.60 25.59
C VAL A 121 15.74 -5.60 25.21
N GLU A 122 15.98 -4.84 24.14
CA GLU A 122 14.97 -3.98 23.54
C GLU A 122 14.01 -4.82 22.69
N GLN A 123 12.71 -4.65 22.88
CA GLN A 123 11.67 -5.38 22.19
C GLN A 123 10.55 -4.46 21.72
N ILE A 124 10.12 -4.64 20.48
CA ILE A 124 8.88 -4.03 19.98
C ILE A 124 7.75 -5.00 20.26
N ILE A 125 6.88 -4.62 21.19
CA ILE A 125 5.74 -5.46 21.57
C ILE A 125 4.42 -5.04 20.94
N ASN A 126 4.30 -3.81 20.42
CA ASN A 126 3.04 -3.32 19.84
C ASN A 126 2.89 -3.74 18.38
N ILE A 127 2.66 -5.03 18.16
CA ILE A 127 2.49 -5.62 16.84
C ILE A 127 1.07 -5.38 16.35
N ALA A 128 0.92 -4.65 15.25
CA ALA A 128 -0.33 -4.29 14.60
C ALA A 128 -0.82 -5.34 13.59
N GLY A 129 0.09 -6.10 13.01
CA GLY A 129 -0.21 -7.11 12.01
C GLY A 129 1.05 -7.85 11.59
N VAL A 130 0.87 -9.08 11.13
CA VAL A 130 1.95 -9.92 10.61
C VAL A 130 1.49 -10.52 9.30
N ASP A 131 2.31 -10.41 8.26
CA ASP A 131 2.12 -11.06 6.98
C ASP A 131 3.25 -12.06 6.75
N LEU A 132 2.92 -13.22 6.18
CA LEU A 132 3.90 -14.21 5.78
C LEU A 132 4.28 -14.00 4.31
N ALA A 133 5.58 -13.90 4.02
CA ALA A 133 6.06 -13.87 2.65
C ALA A 133 6.17 -15.30 2.09
N CYS A 134 5.62 -15.50 0.90
CA CYS A 134 5.73 -16.72 0.12
C CYS A 134 6.05 -16.35 -1.33
N GLY A 135 7.34 -16.39 -1.68
CA GLY A 135 7.86 -15.88 -2.94
C GLY A 135 7.70 -14.36 -2.98
N ASN A 136 7.09 -13.87 -4.06
CA ASN A 136 6.88 -12.42 -4.26
C ASN A 136 5.56 -11.91 -3.67
N GLU A 137 4.96 -12.66 -2.75
CA GLU A 137 3.64 -12.37 -2.20
C GLU A 137 3.61 -12.37 -0.69
N LEU A 138 2.71 -11.54 -0.15
CA LEU A 138 2.45 -11.43 1.27
C LEU A 138 1.04 -11.92 1.57
N PHE A 139 0.93 -12.84 2.53
CA PHE A 139 -0.31 -13.43 3.01
C PHE A 139 -0.59 -12.96 4.43
N ALA A 140 -1.78 -12.42 4.68
CA ALA A 140 -2.09 -11.82 5.96
C ALA A 140 -2.39 -12.89 6.99
N VAL A 141 -1.77 -12.80 8.17
CA VAL A 141 -2.07 -13.69 9.28
C VAL A 141 -3.28 -13.13 10.04
N SER A 142 -4.45 -13.68 9.72
CA SER A 142 -5.70 -13.44 10.48
C SER A 142 -5.75 -14.27 11.77
N ASP A 143 -6.68 -13.94 12.67
CA ASP A 143 -6.75 -14.54 14.01
C ASP A 143 -5.39 -14.54 14.74
N LEU A 144 -4.67 -13.43 14.58
CA LEU A 144 -3.28 -13.29 14.99
C LEU A 144 -3.12 -13.45 16.51
N ARG A 145 -2.39 -14.49 16.90
CA ARG A 145 -1.95 -14.76 18.28
C ARG A 145 -0.45 -14.61 18.36
N ILE A 146 0.00 -13.85 19.34
CA ILE A 146 1.42 -13.51 19.52
C ILE A 146 1.87 -13.99 20.88
N LYS A 147 3.02 -14.65 20.91
CA LYS A 147 3.68 -15.08 22.14
C LYS A 147 5.14 -14.59 22.16
N PHE A 148 5.46 -13.65 23.03
CA PHE A 148 6.83 -13.16 23.21
C PHE A 148 7.68 -14.19 23.95
N THR A 149 8.96 -14.27 23.58
CA THR A 149 9.94 -15.13 24.25
C THR A 149 10.28 -14.63 25.66
N ASN A 150 10.34 -13.30 25.84
CA ASN A 150 10.54 -12.65 27.13
C ASN A 150 9.23 -12.63 27.95
N GLU A 151 9.28 -13.15 29.18
CA GLU A 151 8.12 -13.22 30.09
C GLU A 151 7.58 -11.85 30.50
N ALA A 152 8.45 -10.87 30.79
CA ALA A 152 8.04 -9.51 31.15
C ALA A 152 7.39 -8.79 29.96
N ALA A 153 7.94 -8.98 28.76
CA ALA A 153 7.34 -8.48 27.52
C ALA A 153 5.96 -9.11 27.27
N GLN A 154 5.85 -10.43 27.51
CA GLN A 154 4.60 -11.17 27.38
C GLN A 154 3.52 -10.71 28.37
N GLU A 155 3.90 -10.39 29.60
CA GLU A 155 3.01 -9.87 30.63
C GLU A 155 2.52 -8.46 30.27
N ALA A 156 3.44 -7.57 29.89
CA ALA A 156 3.11 -6.21 29.43
C ALA A 156 2.15 -6.24 28.24
N TRP A 157 2.42 -7.09 27.24
CA TRP A 157 1.54 -7.31 26.10
C TRP A 157 0.13 -7.72 26.51
N LYS A 158 0.00 -8.77 27.34
CA LYS A 158 -1.31 -9.26 27.78
C LYS A 158 -2.11 -8.22 28.55
N LYS A 159 -1.42 -7.46 29.41
CA LYS A 159 -2.04 -6.47 30.30
C LYS A 159 -2.47 -5.21 29.54
N GLU A 160 -1.67 -4.73 28.60
CA GLU A 160 -1.85 -3.40 28.02
C GLU A 160 -2.41 -3.42 26.60
N LEU A 161 -2.04 -4.43 25.79
CA LEU A 161 -2.17 -4.37 24.33
C LEU A 161 -3.05 -5.49 23.78
N GLU A 162 -2.97 -6.71 24.31
CA GLU A 162 -3.66 -7.88 23.73
C GLU A 162 -5.18 -7.64 23.61
N GLY A 163 -5.84 -7.15 24.66
CA GLY A 163 -7.26 -6.81 24.58
C GLY A 163 -7.54 -5.51 23.82
N ARG A 164 -6.77 -4.46 24.12
CA ARG A 164 -7.02 -3.09 23.63
C ARG A 164 -6.83 -2.97 22.12
N GLU A 165 -5.82 -3.63 21.57
CA GLU A 165 -5.42 -3.52 20.17
C GLU A 165 -5.98 -4.68 19.32
N LYS A 166 -6.70 -5.64 19.92
CA LYS A 166 -7.27 -6.79 19.19
C LYS A 166 -8.10 -6.37 17.99
N TYR A 167 -9.06 -5.46 18.20
CA TYR A 167 -9.95 -4.98 17.14
C TYR A 167 -9.17 -4.30 16.00
N ARG A 168 -8.11 -3.55 16.31
CA ARG A 168 -7.28 -2.92 15.28
C ARG A 168 -6.54 -3.97 14.45
N ARG A 169 -5.93 -4.98 15.10
CA ARG A 169 -5.24 -6.09 14.42
C ARG A 169 -6.18 -6.89 13.52
N GLU A 170 -7.40 -7.17 13.98
CA GLU A 170 -8.42 -7.84 13.18
C GLU A 170 -8.78 -7.01 11.94
N LYS A 171 -8.97 -5.69 12.09
CA LYS A 171 -9.25 -4.80 10.96
C LYS A 171 -8.09 -4.69 9.97
N VAL A 172 -6.84 -4.75 10.44
CA VAL A 172 -5.66 -4.79 9.58
C VAL A 172 -5.65 -6.08 8.76
N ALA A 173 -5.87 -7.23 9.40
CA ALA A 173 -5.93 -8.52 8.69
C ALA A 173 -7.07 -8.55 7.65
N GLU A 174 -8.28 -8.13 8.04
CA GLU A 174 -9.46 -8.10 7.17
C GLU A 174 -9.23 -7.20 5.93
N PHE A 175 -8.59 -6.05 6.13
CA PHE A 175 -8.20 -5.14 5.05
C PHE A 175 -7.18 -5.77 4.09
N ARG A 176 -6.14 -6.42 4.62
CA ARG A 176 -5.11 -7.06 3.79
C ARG A 176 -5.65 -8.26 3.01
N LEU A 177 -6.57 -9.01 3.62
CA LEU A 177 -7.27 -10.10 2.94
C LEU A 177 -8.09 -9.57 1.76
N ALA A 178 -8.85 -8.49 1.94
CA ALA A 178 -9.58 -7.87 0.85
C ALA A 178 -8.65 -7.34 -0.26
N GLU A 179 -7.49 -6.80 0.10
CA GLU A 179 -6.46 -6.39 -0.86
C GLU A 179 -5.88 -7.60 -1.63
N GLN A 180 -5.63 -8.72 -0.95
CA GLN A 180 -5.14 -9.96 -1.57
C GLN A 180 -6.15 -10.56 -2.55
N GLU A 181 -7.42 -10.70 -2.14
CA GLU A 181 -8.50 -11.19 -3.01
C GLU A 181 -8.64 -10.33 -4.26
N LYS A 182 -8.60 -9.01 -4.07
CA LYS A 182 -8.63 -8.07 -5.18
C LYS A 182 -7.41 -8.19 -6.09
N ARG A 183 -6.20 -8.30 -5.54
CA ARG A 183 -4.99 -8.52 -6.34
C ARG A 183 -5.06 -9.83 -7.12
N ALA A 184 -5.64 -10.87 -6.54
CA ALA A 184 -5.85 -12.16 -7.20
C ALA A 184 -6.85 -12.05 -8.36
N SER A 185 -7.99 -11.37 -8.17
CA SER A 185 -8.96 -11.18 -9.26
C SER A 185 -8.40 -10.32 -10.41
N LEU A 186 -7.60 -9.30 -10.08
CA LEU A 186 -6.91 -8.50 -11.08
C LEU A 186 -5.84 -9.27 -11.85
N ARG A 187 -5.19 -10.28 -11.25
CA ARG A 187 -4.16 -11.10 -11.90
C ARG A 187 -4.67 -11.94 -13.06
N GLU A 188 -5.89 -12.45 -12.97
CA GLU A 188 -6.52 -13.19 -14.08
C GLU A 188 -6.66 -12.32 -15.35
N VAL A 189 -6.66 -10.99 -15.20
CA VAL A 189 -6.83 -10.02 -16.29
C VAL A 189 -5.60 -9.13 -16.52
N SER A 190 -4.48 -9.38 -15.84
CA SER A 190 -3.26 -8.56 -15.93
C SER A 190 -2.01 -9.39 -16.23
N GLY A 191 -1.07 -8.76 -16.93
CA GLY A 191 0.26 -9.31 -17.13
C GLY A 191 1.21 -8.99 -15.98
N MET A 192 2.40 -9.56 -16.03
CA MET A 192 3.52 -9.22 -15.15
C MET A 192 4.74 -8.89 -16.01
N PHE A 193 5.47 -7.87 -15.61
CA PHE A 193 6.72 -7.47 -16.23
C PHE A 193 7.79 -7.33 -15.13
N THR A 194 8.88 -8.09 -15.25
CA THR A 194 10.05 -7.94 -14.39
C THR A 194 11.03 -7.02 -15.09
N ASP A 195 11.35 -5.89 -14.47
CA ASP A 195 12.34 -4.96 -14.99
C ASP A 195 13.74 -5.58 -14.90
N PRO A 196 14.43 -5.79 -16.04
CA PRO A 196 15.72 -6.46 -16.05
C PRO A 196 16.84 -5.62 -15.41
N ARG A 197 16.59 -4.34 -15.15
CA ARG A 197 17.60 -3.42 -14.61
C ARG A 197 17.76 -3.54 -13.09
N ASP A 198 16.68 -3.86 -12.37
CA ASP A 198 16.65 -3.91 -10.90
C ASP A 198 15.90 -5.12 -10.33
N GLY A 199 15.27 -5.96 -11.17
CA GLY A 199 14.47 -7.11 -10.75
C GLY A 199 13.09 -6.76 -10.22
N GLN A 200 12.68 -5.48 -10.25
CA GLN A 200 11.37 -5.06 -9.78
C GLN A 200 10.27 -5.65 -10.67
N VAL A 201 9.31 -6.31 -10.04
CA VAL A 201 8.14 -6.86 -10.74
C VAL A 201 7.00 -5.84 -10.71
N TYR A 202 6.48 -5.52 -11.89
CA TYR A 202 5.32 -4.66 -12.12
C TYR A 202 4.18 -5.49 -12.68
N ARG A 203 2.96 -5.22 -12.23
CA ARG A 203 1.75 -5.71 -12.88
C ARG A 203 1.43 -4.81 -14.06
N THR A 204 0.94 -5.39 -15.15
CA THR A 204 0.57 -4.65 -16.35
C THR A 204 -0.92 -4.85 -16.66
N ILE A 205 -1.61 -3.81 -17.09
CA ILE A 205 -2.97 -3.94 -17.63
C ILE A 205 -2.99 -3.69 -19.13
N LYS A 206 -3.88 -4.37 -19.84
CA LYS A 206 -4.06 -4.17 -21.27
C LYS A 206 -5.24 -3.24 -21.53
N VAL A 207 -4.98 -2.14 -22.23
CA VAL A 207 -5.98 -1.14 -22.64
C VAL A 207 -5.82 -0.91 -24.14
N GLU A 208 -6.87 -1.17 -24.92
CA GLU A 208 -6.89 -0.96 -26.37
C GLU A 208 -5.66 -1.54 -27.11
N GLY A 209 -5.23 -2.74 -26.71
CA GLY A 209 -4.11 -3.44 -27.35
C GLY A 209 -2.72 -3.04 -26.86
N ARG A 210 -2.59 -2.02 -26.01
CA ARG A 210 -1.33 -1.62 -25.36
C ARG A 210 -1.29 -2.04 -23.90
N GLU A 211 -0.10 -2.27 -23.39
CA GLU A 211 0.12 -2.64 -21.99
C GLU A 211 0.64 -1.45 -21.20
N TRP A 212 0.11 -1.28 -19.99
CA TRP A 212 0.42 -0.19 -19.08
C TRP A 212 0.86 -0.72 -17.74
N PHE A 213 1.84 -0.08 -17.12
CA PHE A 213 2.19 -0.37 -15.73
C PHE A 213 1.03 0.01 -14.80
N ALA A 214 0.60 -0.95 -14.01
CA ALA A 214 -0.42 -0.80 -12.98
C ALA A 214 0.13 -0.32 -11.64
N GLN A 215 1.46 -0.23 -11.49
CA GLN A 215 2.10 0.45 -10.37
C GLN A 215 2.98 1.61 -10.84
N ASN A 216 3.25 2.54 -9.93
CA ASN A 216 4.24 3.60 -10.17
C ASN A 216 5.62 2.97 -10.32
N VAL A 217 6.43 3.48 -11.23
CA VAL A 217 7.81 2.98 -11.44
C VAL A 217 8.64 3.22 -10.18
N ASN A 218 9.43 2.22 -9.79
CA ASN A 218 10.30 2.23 -8.61
C ASN A 218 11.81 2.12 -8.94
N PHE A 219 12.18 2.35 -10.20
CA PHE A 219 13.57 2.33 -10.65
C PHE A 219 14.37 3.52 -10.09
N ASN A 220 15.51 3.26 -9.45
CA ASN A 220 16.37 4.35 -8.96
C ASN A 220 17.11 5.04 -10.12
N VAL A 221 16.79 6.31 -10.37
CA VAL A 221 17.61 7.19 -11.19
C VAL A 221 18.38 8.13 -10.27
N ASP A 222 19.69 7.93 -10.21
CA ASP A 222 20.58 8.66 -9.31
C ASP A 222 20.46 10.18 -9.49
N GLY A 223 20.24 10.89 -8.38
CA GLY A 223 20.10 12.35 -8.36
C GLY A 223 18.78 12.90 -8.93
N HIS A 224 17.91 12.05 -9.49
CA HIS A 224 16.69 12.44 -10.20
C HIS A 224 15.42 11.70 -9.74
N SER A 225 15.54 10.83 -8.74
CA SER A 225 14.42 10.09 -8.17
C SER A 225 14.52 10.02 -6.64
N TRP A 226 13.38 10.06 -5.97
CA TRP A 226 13.29 10.06 -4.51
C TRP A 226 12.09 9.26 -4.02
N CYS A 227 12.26 8.61 -2.87
CA CYS A 227 11.12 8.17 -2.08
C CYS A 227 10.46 9.37 -1.42
N TYR A 228 9.16 9.32 -1.20
CA TYR A 228 8.50 10.35 -0.39
C TYR A 228 9.15 10.42 1.00
N GLU A 229 9.44 11.62 1.51
CA GLU A 229 10.20 11.83 2.75
C GLU A 229 11.55 11.11 2.84
N ASP A 230 12.12 10.69 1.70
CA ASP A 230 13.35 9.90 1.63
C ASP A 230 13.27 8.56 2.42
N LYS A 231 12.07 8.00 2.61
CA LYS A 231 11.85 6.71 3.29
C LYS A 231 11.55 5.59 2.29
N GLU A 232 12.38 4.55 2.29
CA GLU A 232 12.26 3.40 1.37
C GLU A 232 10.89 2.71 1.44
N SER A 233 10.25 2.68 2.61
CA SER A 233 8.90 2.11 2.80
C SER A 233 7.83 2.76 1.93
N TYR A 234 7.98 4.05 1.57
CA TYR A 234 7.06 4.71 0.64
C TYR A 234 7.33 4.34 -0.81
N CYS A 235 8.60 4.15 -1.20
CA CYS A 235 8.97 3.65 -2.53
C CYS A 235 8.39 2.27 -2.82
N MET A 236 8.50 1.35 -1.86
CA MET A 236 7.96 0.00 -1.99
C MET A 236 6.44 -0.04 -2.23
N ARG A 237 5.70 1.01 -1.82
CA ARG A 237 4.24 1.08 -1.95
C ARG A 237 3.78 1.92 -3.13
N GLY A 238 4.29 3.15 -3.18
CA GLY A 238 3.84 4.20 -4.09
C GLY A 238 4.82 4.47 -5.22
N GLY A 239 5.89 3.68 -5.38
CA GLY A 239 6.97 3.95 -6.31
C GLY A 239 7.74 5.24 -5.98
N ARG A 240 8.67 5.59 -6.85
CA ARG A 240 9.51 6.79 -6.73
C ARG A 240 8.83 8.01 -7.35
N LEU A 241 9.23 9.17 -6.86
CA LEU A 241 8.95 10.46 -7.45
C LEU A 241 10.17 10.88 -8.27
N TYR A 242 9.97 11.24 -9.53
CA TYR A 242 11.04 11.59 -10.47
C TYR A 242 10.92 13.05 -10.87
N ASP A 243 12.03 13.77 -11.00
CA ASP A 243 12.02 15.01 -11.76
C ASP A 243 11.86 14.71 -13.27
N LEU A 244 11.83 15.74 -14.12
CA LEU A 244 11.65 15.52 -15.56
C LEU A 244 12.78 14.67 -16.17
N GLU A 245 14.01 14.82 -15.71
CA GLU A 245 15.15 14.08 -16.24
C GLU A 245 15.10 12.61 -15.80
N GLY A 246 14.75 12.36 -14.54
CA GLY A 246 14.48 11.04 -14.01
C GLY A 246 13.35 10.35 -14.75
N ALA A 247 12.24 11.07 -14.99
CA ALA A 247 11.06 10.52 -15.65
C ALA A 247 11.35 10.02 -17.07
N ARG A 248 12.25 10.68 -17.80
CA ARG A 248 12.70 10.27 -19.14
C ARG A 248 13.55 9.00 -19.15
N LYS A 249 14.18 8.66 -18.02
CA LYS A 249 15.05 7.49 -17.84
C LYS A 249 14.38 6.36 -17.04
N ALA A 250 13.21 6.64 -16.46
CA ALA A 250 12.53 5.75 -15.54
C ALA A 250 12.00 4.48 -16.23
N CYS A 251 11.51 4.56 -17.47
CA CYS A 251 10.96 3.40 -18.16
C CYS A 251 12.04 2.47 -18.76
N PRO A 252 11.86 1.14 -18.66
CA PRO A 252 12.80 0.15 -19.20
C PRO A 252 12.70 0.05 -20.73
N GLU A 253 13.66 -0.64 -21.35
CA GLU A 253 13.66 -0.86 -22.80
C GLU A 253 12.37 -1.56 -23.29
N GLY A 254 11.81 -1.11 -24.42
CA GLY A 254 10.51 -1.55 -24.93
C GLY A 254 9.31 -0.87 -24.27
N TRP A 255 9.56 -0.02 -23.28
CA TRP A 255 8.57 0.81 -22.61
C TRP A 255 8.98 2.28 -22.66
N HIS A 256 8.00 3.18 -22.67
CA HIS A 256 8.28 4.62 -22.68
C HIS A 256 7.38 5.38 -21.71
N LEU A 257 7.81 6.61 -21.40
CA LEU A 257 7.01 7.57 -20.67
C LEU A 257 5.79 7.96 -21.54
N PRO A 258 4.55 7.77 -21.08
CA PRO A 258 3.37 8.01 -21.90
C PRO A 258 3.26 9.46 -22.35
N ARG A 259 2.88 9.66 -23.60
CA ARG A 259 2.54 10.96 -24.17
C ARG A 259 1.14 11.39 -23.73
N ASP A 260 0.85 12.67 -23.86
CA ASP A 260 -0.46 13.25 -23.51
C ASP A 260 -1.62 12.53 -24.22
N ARG A 261 -1.42 12.22 -25.50
CA ARG A 261 -2.39 11.47 -26.30
C ARG A 261 -2.57 10.03 -25.81
N GLU A 262 -1.51 9.38 -25.34
CA GLU A 262 -1.60 7.99 -24.85
C GLU A 262 -2.37 7.92 -23.53
N TRP A 263 -2.20 8.93 -22.66
CA TRP A 263 -3.04 9.09 -21.48
C TRP A 263 -4.53 9.28 -21.86
N GLN A 264 -4.82 10.11 -22.85
CA GLN A 264 -6.19 10.31 -23.35
C GLN A 264 -6.78 9.02 -23.93
N ASP A 265 -6.03 8.33 -24.81
CA ASP A 265 -6.45 7.07 -25.43
C ASP A 265 -6.72 6.00 -24.35
N MET A 266 -5.91 5.94 -23.30
CA MET A 266 -6.14 5.04 -22.16
C MET A 266 -7.42 5.40 -21.39
N ILE A 267 -7.66 6.69 -21.11
CA ILE A 267 -8.89 7.12 -20.43
C ILE A 267 -10.11 6.74 -21.28
N THR A 268 -10.09 7.03 -22.57
CA THR A 268 -11.17 6.67 -23.51
C THR A 268 -11.35 5.17 -23.61
N GLY A 269 -10.27 4.39 -23.69
CA GLY A 269 -10.33 2.93 -23.73
C GLY A 269 -10.94 2.30 -22.48
N LEU A 270 -10.64 2.85 -21.30
CA LEU A 270 -11.18 2.35 -20.02
C LEU A 270 -12.62 2.78 -19.75
N THR A 271 -12.99 4.00 -20.15
CA THR A 271 -14.30 4.58 -19.83
C THR A 271 -15.33 4.39 -20.93
N HIS A 272 -14.89 4.11 -22.15
CA HIS A 272 -15.67 4.26 -23.38
C HIS A 272 -16.31 5.66 -23.52
N CYS A 273 -15.75 6.66 -22.83
CA CYS A 273 -16.15 8.04 -22.97
C CYS A 273 -15.42 8.73 -24.09
N TYR A 274 -16.18 9.47 -24.87
CA TYR A 274 -15.69 10.38 -25.89
C TYR A 274 -15.92 11.83 -25.44
N ASP A 275 -15.09 12.75 -25.91
CA ASP A 275 -15.28 14.19 -25.70
C ASP A 275 -16.72 14.58 -26.13
N GLY A 276 -17.46 15.21 -25.20
CA GLY A 276 -18.85 15.63 -25.40
C GLY A 276 -19.93 14.72 -24.80
N VAL A 277 -19.55 13.65 -24.08
CA VAL A 277 -20.50 12.82 -23.32
C VAL A 277 -20.46 13.20 -21.83
N ASP A 278 -21.53 13.84 -21.35
CA ASP A 278 -21.67 14.40 -19.99
C ASP A 278 -21.68 13.38 -18.82
N LYS A 279 -21.40 12.10 -19.07
CA LYS A 279 -21.48 11.05 -18.04
C LYS A 279 -20.39 10.00 -18.16
N CYS A 280 -19.13 10.44 -18.20
CA CYS A 280 -18.12 9.60 -17.58
C CYS A 280 -18.45 9.55 -16.11
N GLU A 281 -18.77 8.36 -15.62
CA GLU A 281 -19.03 8.09 -14.21
C GLU A 281 -17.88 8.58 -13.32
N ALA A 282 -17.84 8.25 -12.04
CA ALA A 282 -16.71 8.57 -11.16
C ALA A 282 -15.42 7.81 -11.56
N PHE A 283 -14.85 8.12 -12.75
CA PHE A 283 -13.72 7.45 -13.37
C PHE A 283 -12.51 7.46 -12.44
N ALA A 284 -12.22 8.62 -11.84
CA ALA A 284 -11.13 8.72 -10.91
C ALA A 284 -11.30 7.77 -9.73
N LYS A 285 -12.53 7.65 -9.19
CA LYS A 285 -12.82 6.69 -8.12
C LYS A 285 -12.56 5.25 -8.58
N LYS A 286 -12.91 4.90 -9.81
CA LYS A 286 -12.67 3.56 -10.38
C LYS A 286 -11.21 3.26 -10.72
N MET A 287 -10.35 4.27 -10.78
CA MET A 287 -8.93 4.13 -11.11
C MET A 287 -8.02 4.21 -9.86
N LYS A 288 -8.45 4.98 -8.84
CA LYS A 288 -7.81 5.08 -7.52
C LYS A 288 -7.70 3.72 -6.85
N ALA A 289 -6.50 3.40 -6.39
CA ALA A 289 -6.28 2.25 -5.51
C ALA A 289 -7.26 2.28 -4.34
N THR A 290 -7.66 1.12 -3.85
CA THR A 290 -8.55 0.99 -2.69
C THR A 290 -7.96 1.57 -1.40
N THR A 291 -6.65 1.84 -1.42
CA THR A 291 -5.84 2.25 -0.29
C THR A 291 -4.94 3.43 -0.69
N GLY A 292 -4.30 4.10 0.28
CA GLY A 292 -3.32 5.15 0.01
C GLY A 292 -3.88 6.54 -0.30
N TRP A 293 -5.17 6.78 -0.09
CA TRP A 293 -5.83 8.09 -0.17
C TRP A 293 -6.40 8.49 1.20
N GLN A 294 -6.29 9.73 1.66
CA GLN A 294 -6.85 10.08 2.98
C GLN A 294 -8.36 9.85 3.00
N GLY A 295 -8.90 9.31 4.09
CA GLY A 295 -10.35 9.08 4.23
C GLY A 295 -10.98 8.12 3.22
N GLY A 296 -10.19 7.28 2.53
CA GLY A 296 -10.73 6.23 1.66
C GLY A 296 -10.20 6.25 0.24
N GLY A 297 -9.70 5.11 -0.25
CA GLY A 297 -9.32 4.97 -1.66
C GLY A 297 -10.50 4.88 -2.61
N GLY A 298 -10.19 4.54 -3.86
CA GLY A 298 -11.17 4.24 -4.89
C GLY A 298 -11.67 2.80 -4.86
N THR A 299 -12.33 2.41 -5.94
CA THR A 299 -12.75 1.02 -6.18
C THR A 299 -11.74 0.24 -7.00
N ASP A 300 -10.75 0.90 -7.64
CA ASP A 300 -9.75 0.35 -8.56
C ASP A 300 -10.30 -0.83 -9.40
N GLU A 301 -11.41 -0.55 -10.10
CA GLU A 301 -12.15 -1.49 -10.95
C GLU A 301 -11.37 -1.82 -12.22
N TYR A 302 -10.58 -0.87 -12.72
CA TYR A 302 -9.74 -1.06 -13.90
C TYR A 302 -8.41 -1.78 -13.60
N GLY A 303 -8.09 -1.96 -12.32
CA GLY A 303 -6.81 -2.53 -11.91
C GLY A 303 -5.60 -1.62 -12.20
N PHE A 304 -5.77 -0.31 -12.39
CA PHE A 304 -4.64 0.60 -12.59
C PHE A 304 -3.95 1.00 -11.27
N SER A 305 -4.61 0.77 -10.14
CA SER A 305 -4.14 0.96 -8.76
C SER A 305 -3.38 2.28 -8.57
N VAL A 306 -4.05 3.42 -8.82
CA VAL A 306 -3.48 4.75 -8.60
C VAL A 306 -3.30 5.01 -7.10
N PHE A 307 -2.06 4.96 -6.63
CA PHE A 307 -1.66 5.32 -5.27
C PHE A 307 -1.34 6.82 -5.18
N SER A 308 -1.75 7.48 -4.10
CA SER A 308 -1.55 8.91 -3.90
C SER A 308 -0.17 9.22 -3.33
N SER A 309 0.88 9.07 -4.13
CA SER A 309 2.28 9.27 -3.69
C SER A 309 2.66 10.72 -3.41
N GLY A 310 1.74 11.68 -3.52
CA GLY A 310 2.03 13.10 -3.39
C GLY A 310 3.00 13.57 -4.47
N TYR A 311 3.78 14.60 -4.13
CA TYR A 311 4.87 15.07 -4.97
C TYR A 311 5.97 15.72 -4.14
N ARG A 312 7.15 15.88 -4.77
CA ARG A 312 8.28 16.60 -4.20
C ARG A 312 8.41 17.94 -4.91
N LYS A 313 8.54 19.00 -4.14
CA LYS A 313 8.65 20.36 -4.64
C LYS A 313 10.00 20.96 -4.26
N MET A 314 10.67 21.58 -5.21
CA MET A 314 11.86 22.39 -4.93
C MET A 314 11.42 23.80 -4.52
N ILE A 315 11.85 24.25 -3.34
CA ILE A 315 11.60 25.57 -2.79
C ILE A 315 12.91 26.35 -2.82
N GLY A 316 12.96 27.43 -3.62
CA GLY A 316 14.18 28.21 -3.79
C GLY A 316 15.24 27.41 -4.55
N LYS A 317 16.49 27.39 -4.05
CA LYS A 317 17.64 26.79 -4.76
C LYS A 317 18.03 25.39 -4.29
N SER A 318 17.71 25.02 -3.04
CA SER A 318 18.22 23.79 -2.43
C SER A 318 17.25 23.13 -1.44
N THR A 319 16.20 23.83 -1.02
CA THR A 319 15.23 23.28 -0.07
C THR A 319 14.21 22.45 -0.83
N VAL A 320 13.85 21.29 -0.30
CA VAL A 320 12.81 20.43 -0.86
C VAL A 320 11.72 20.20 0.15
N ARG A 321 10.50 20.03 -0.34
CA ARG A 321 9.35 19.68 0.49
C ARG A 321 8.54 18.59 -0.18
N TYR A 322 8.08 17.66 0.62
CA TYR A 322 7.12 16.63 0.20
C TYR A 322 5.72 17.12 0.58
N GLU A 323 4.79 17.09 -0.37
CA GLU A 323 3.43 17.62 -0.20
C GLU A 323 2.40 16.60 -0.72
N ASP A 324 1.20 16.64 -0.12
CA ASP A 324 -0.03 16.00 -0.59
C ASP A 324 -0.02 14.46 -0.72
N MET A 325 0.81 13.74 0.08
CA MET A 325 0.65 12.29 0.27
C MET A 325 -0.77 11.96 0.75
N GLY A 326 -1.40 10.99 0.10
CA GLY A 326 -2.80 10.63 0.36
C GLY A 326 -3.84 11.59 -0.23
N GLU A 327 -3.46 12.78 -0.69
CA GLU A 327 -4.38 13.80 -1.23
C GLU A 327 -4.27 13.97 -2.74
N TYR A 328 -3.07 13.76 -3.30
CA TYR A 328 -2.74 14.00 -4.69
C TYR A 328 -1.89 12.89 -5.31
N ALA A 329 -2.22 12.52 -6.55
CA ALA A 329 -1.38 11.72 -7.43
C ALA A 329 -1.13 12.49 -8.72
N GLY A 330 0.15 12.69 -9.08
CA GLY A 330 0.56 13.32 -10.33
C GLY A 330 1.46 12.40 -11.15
N PHE A 331 1.24 12.36 -12.46
CA PHE A 331 1.94 11.50 -13.41
C PHE A 331 2.55 12.31 -14.53
N TRP A 332 3.84 12.09 -14.79
CA TRP A 332 4.50 12.71 -15.93
C TRP A 332 3.90 12.29 -17.27
N SER A 333 3.86 13.25 -18.19
CA SER A 333 3.67 13.01 -19.62
C SER A 333 4.96 13.33 -20.37
N ALA A 334 5.29 12.50 -21.36
CA ALA A 334 6.31 12.85 -22.36
C ALA A 334 5.83 14.08 -23.16
N GLN A 335 6.77 14.99 -23.45
CA GLN A 335 6.51 16.16 -24.26
C GLN A 335 6.36 15.79 -25.73
N ASN A 336 5.39 16.41 -26.40
CA ASN A 336 5.28 16.38 -27.85
C ASN A 336 5.83 17.70 -28.43
N GLY A 337 7.05 17.67 -28.98
CA GLY A 337 7.59 18.75 -29.81
C GLY A 337 8.52 19.75 -29.12
N ARG A 338 8.69 20.94 -29.75
CA ARG A 338 9.67 21.98 -29.37
C ARG A 338 9.23 22.91 -28.23
N ASN A 339 8.00 22.78 -27.72
CA ASN A 339 7.51 23.64 -26.65
C ASN A 339 8.02 23.17 -25.28
N GLU A 340 8.52 24.11 -24.48
CA GLU A 340 9.01 23.86 -23.11
C GLU A 340 7.88 23.59 -22.11
N THR A 341 6.62 23.68 -22.53
CA THR A 341 5.45 23.40 -21.69
C THR A 341 5.42 21.92 -21.34
N ILE A 342 5.42 21.60 -20.04
CA ILE A 342 5.34 20.21 -19.56
C ILE A 342 4.03 20.02 -18.84
N TRP A 343 3.34 18.94 -19.17
CA TRP A 343 2.06 18.58 -18.56
C TRP A 343 2.22 17.34 -17.69
N ILE A 344 1.41 17.29 -16.65
CA ILE A 344 1.15 16.09 -15.86
C ILE A 344 -0.33 15.76 -15.93
N TRP A 345 -0.63 14.49 -15.73
CA TRP A 345 -1.98 14.05 -15.44
C TRP A 345 -2.13 13.85 -13.94
N ALA A 346 -3.20 14.38 -13.38
CA ALA A 346 -3.34 14.50 -11.94
C ALA A 346 -4.72 14.07 -11.45
N MET A 347 -4.74 13.55 -10.23
CA MET A 347 -5.93 13.13 -9.51
C MET A 347 -5.87 13.64 -8.09
N GLY A 348 -6.94 14.29 -7.63
CA GLY A 348 -7.11 14.69 -6.24
C GLY A 348 -8.04 13.75 -5.49
N ARG A 349 -7.91 13.66 -4.17
CA ARG A 349 -8.71 12.79 -3.29
C ARG A 349 -10.21 12.87 -3.53
N MET A 350 -10.76 14.09 -3.58
CA MET A 350 -12.20 14.34 -3.75
C MET A 350 -12.63 14.45 -5.22
N SER A 351 -11.69 14.39 -6.17
CA SER A 351 -12.01 14.49 -7.59
C SER A 351 -12.51 13.15 -8.12
N ASP A 352 -13.61 13.23 -8.88
CA ASP A 352 -14.12 12.13 -9.70
C ASP A 352 -13.50 12.09 -11.11
N GLN A 353 -12.63 13.05 -11.42
CA GLN A 353 -11.96 13.20 -12.71
C GLN A 353 -10.43 13.14 -12.59
N MET A 354 -9.78 12.64 -13.64
CA MET A 354 -8.35 12.78 -13.87
C MET A 354 -8.14 13.94 -14.85
N VAL A 355 -7.30 14.91 -14.47
CA VAL A 355 -7.19 16.18 -15.17
C VAL A 355 -5.76 16.45 -15.62
N ARG A 356 -5.62 17.10 -16.78
CA ARG A 356 -4.33 17.58 -17.27
C ARG A 356 -3.98 18.90 -16.58
N GLN A 357 -2.78 18.99 -16.01
CA GLN A 357 -2.29 20.17 -15.30
C GLN A 357 -0.92 20.59 -15.81
N LEU A 358 -0.67 21.91 -15.83
CA LEU A 358 0.63 22.45 -16.18
C LEU A 358 1.60 22.22 -15.01
N VAL A 359 2.80 21.74 -15.31
CA VAL A 359 3.82 21.55 -14.29
C VAL A 359 4.42 22.91 -13.88
N PRO A 360 4.44 23.26 -12.58
CA PRO A 360 5.04 24.52 -12.13
C PRO A 360 6.56 24.60 -12.33
N SER A 361 7.26 23.48 -12.18
CA SER A 361 8.71 23.38 -12.37
C SER A 361 9.13 21.97 -12.80
N LYS A 362 10.08 21.89 -13.74
CA LYS A 362 10.72 20.63 -14.17
C LYS A 362 11.52 19.92 -13.06
N THR A 363 11.86 20.64 -11.98
CA THR A 363 12.59 20.12 -10.81
C THR A 363 11.66 19.56 -9.73
N ASN A 364 10.35 19.78 -9.84
CA ASN A 364 9.39 19.06 -9.01
C ASN A 364 9.40 17.59 -9.43
N ALA A 365 9.15 16.69 -8.47
CA ALA A 365 9.14 15.27 -8.71
C ALA A 365 7.74 14.68 -8.58
N TYR A 366 7.30 13.95 -9.60
CA TYR A 366 6.01 13.28 -9.71
C TYR A 366 6.18 11.81 -10.07
N SER A 367 5.11 11.02 -9.95
CA SER A 367 5.16 9.60 -10.27
C SER A 367 5.28 9.35 -11.78
N VAL A 368 5.75 8.17 -12.16
CA VAL A 368 5.83 7.71 -13.55
C VAL A 368 5.04 6.43 -13.71
N ARG A 369 4.32 6.32 -14.83
CA ARG A 369 3.81 5.07 -15.40
C ARG A 369 4.48 4.85 -16.73
N CYS A 370 4.63 3.60 -17.13
CA CYS A 370 5.18 3.25 -18.42
C CYS A 370 4.13 2.53 -19.26
N ILE A 371 4.18 2.75 -20.56
CA ILE A 371 3.37 2.07 -21.57
C ILE A 371 4.31 1.34 -22.54
N ASN A 372 3.92 0.17 -23.04
CA ASN A 372 4.72 -0.56 -24.00
C ASN A 372 4.64 0.05 -25.41
N GLY A 373 5.69 -0.19 -26.20
CA GLY A 373 5.83 0.33 -27.55
C GLY A 373 6.87 1.43 -27.66
N ASN A 374 6.93 2.06 -28.84
CA ASN A 374 7.85 3.16 -29.15
C ASN A 374 7.08 4.42 -29.61
#